data_AF-A0A936PGJ1-F1
#
_entry.id   AF-A0A936PGJ1-F1
#
_cell.length_a   1.000
_cell.length_b   1.000
_cell.length_c   1.000
_cell.angle_alpha   90.00
_cell.angle_beta   90.00
_cell.angle_gamma   90.00
#
_symmetry.space_group_name_H-M   'P 1'
#
loop_
_entity.id
_entity.type
_entity.pdbx_description
1 polymer ?
#
loop_
_entity_poly.entity_id
_entity_poly.type
_entity_poly.pdbx_seq_one_letter_code
_entity_poly.pdbx_strand_id
1 'polypeptide(L)'
;MEQKKVRRTFSEAFKREKVKMLEERQVTVKQLSRIYEVSETAIYKWIRTYSTKLGISEKIVVEKESEGTRTLALMKQVAELERIVGQKQMQVDYFKKLIELIEEDMGEDMKKKFESVLLHGLSQIKPPKV
;
A
#
# COMPACT_ATOMS: atom_id res chain seq x y z
N MET A 1 42.42 28.35 27.52
CA MET A 1 41.14 28.99 27.91
C MET A 1 40.11 27.90 28.13
N GLU A 2 39.73 27.65 29.37
CA GLU A 2 38.78 26.62 29.72
C GLU A 2 37.36 27.16 29.46
N GLN A 3 36.78 26.76 28.32
CA GLN A 3 35.40 27.14 27.98
C GLN A 3 34.46 26.38 28.93
N LYS A 4 34.03 27.07 29.98
CA LYS A 4 33.00 26.60 30.92
C LYS A 4 31.74 26.28 30.11
N LYS A 5 31.50 24.99 29.82
CA LYS A 5 30.29 24.52 29.11
C LYS A 5 29.07 24.93 29.93
N VAL A 6 28.44 26.03 29.53
CA VAL A 6 27.15 26.45 30.09
C VAL A 6 26.16 25.34 29.80
N ARG A 7 25.65 24.69 30.85
CA ARG A 7 24.62 23.66 30.71
C ARG A 7 23.34 24.34 30.27
N ARG A 8 23.05 24.31 28.96
CA ARG A 8 21.78 24.77 28.41
C ARG A 8 20.68 23.83 28.91
N THR A 9 19.73 24.36 29.66
CA THR A 9 18.55 23.62 30.12
C THR A 9 17.34 24.08 29.33
N PHE A 10 16.70 23.14 28.63
CA PHE A 10 15.44 23.40 27.92
C PHE A 10 14.25 23.30 28.88
N SER A 11 13.26 24.15 28.69
CA SER A 11 11.98 24.09 29.41
C SER A 11 11.23 22.81 29.08
N GLU A 12 10.34 22.38 29.98
CA GLU A 12 9.52 21.18 29.73
C GLU A 12 8.59 21.35 28.53
N ALA A 13 8.00 22.54 28.38
CA ALA A 13 7.13 22.87 27.26
C ALA A 13 7.85 22.67 25.92
N PHE A 14 9.09 23.17 25.82
CA PHE A 14 9.93 22.99 24.64
C PHE A 14 10.20 21.52 24.34
N LYS A 15 10.58 20.74 25.37
CA LYS A 15 10.86 19.30 25.20
C LYS A 15 9.63 18.55 24.70
N ARG A 16 8.44 18.83 25.26
CA ARG A 16 7.17 18.21 24.86
C ARG A 16 6.80 18.57 23.42
N GLU A 17 6.94 19.83 23.04
CA GLU A 17 6.69 20.30 21.67
C GLU A 17 7.57 19.56 20.66
N LYS A 18 8.88 19.45 20.91
CA LYS A 18 9.78 18.77 19.98
C LYS A 18 9.56 17.26 19.91
N VAL A 19 9.19 16.63 21.02
CA VAL A 19 8.78 15.22 21.02
C VAL A 19 7.50 15.02 20.20
N LYS A 20 6.53 15.94 20.27
CA LYS A 20 5.33 15.89 19.43
C LYS A 20 5.66 15.99 17.94
N MET A 21 6.56 16.89 17.54
CA MET A 21 7.01 17.00 16.14
C MET A 21 7.70 15.71 15.64
N LEU A 22 8.46 15.04 16.51
CA LEU A 22 9.07 13.73 16.22
C LEU A 22 8.00 12.63 16.07
N GLU A 23 6.97 12.63 16.92
CA GLU A 23 5.85 11.67 16.84
C GLU A 23 5.00 11.86 15.58
N GLU A 24 4.85 13.09 15.11
CA GLU A 24 4.17 13.47 13.86
C GLU A 24 5.06 13.26 12.62
N ARG A 25 6.29 12.75 12.80
CA ARG A 25 7.29 12.53 11.74
C ARG A 25 7.62 13.78 10.91
N GLN A 26 7.39 14.98 11.44
CA GLN A 26 7.73 16.24 10.78
C GLN A 26 9.24 16.49 10.74
N VAL A 27 9.95 15.97 11.74
CA VAL A 27 11.41 16.07 11.87
C VAL A 27 11.97 14.74 12.32
N THR A 28 13.21 14.44 11.92
CA THR A 28 13.97 13.30 12.42
C THR A 28 14.83 13.68 13.62
N VAL A 29 15.22 12.70 14.44
CA VAL A 29 16.13 12.91 15.59
C VAL A 29 17.43 13.60 15.16
N LYS A 30 18.01 13.20 14.02
CA LYS A 30 19.22 13.82 13.45
C LYS A 30 19.04 15.27 13.05
N GLN A 31 17.92 15.59 12.39
CA GLN A 31 17.61 16.97 12.02
C GLN A 31 17.39 17.84 13.25
N LEU A 32 16.62 17.33 14.23
CA LEU A 32 16.35 18.04 15.48
C LEU A 32 17.65 18.32 16.26
N SER A 33 18.56 17.34 16.30
CA SER A 33 19.88 17.46 16.91
C SER A 33 20.71 18.58 16.30
N ARG A 34 20.71 18.69 14.96
CA ARG A 34 21.44 19.73 14.23
C ARG A 34 20.82 21.12 14.40
N ILE A 35 19.49 21.23 14.33
CA ILE A 35 18.78 22.52 14.39
C ILE A 35 18.89 23.17 15.77
N TYR A 36 18.73 22.39 16.83
CA TYR A 36 18.67 22.90 18.20
C TYR A 36 19.94 22.66 19.01
N GLU A 37 20.99 22.13 18.37
CA GLU A 37 22.28 21.78 18.99
C GLU A 37 22.12 20.88 20.22
N VAL A 38 21.17 19.94 20.15
CA VAL A 38 20.87 18.99 21.23
C VAL A 38 21.49 17.65 20.89
N SER A 39 22.11 16.97 21.86
CA SER A 39 22.62 15.62 21.63
C SER A 39 21.46 14.65 21.34
N GLU A 40 21.67 13.73 20.40
CA GLU A 40 20.68 12.68 20.09
C GLU A 40 20.28 11.90 21.34
N THR A 41 21.22 11.65 22.25
CA THR A 41 20.99 10.99 23.54
C THR A 41 19.98 11.73 24.43
N ALA A 42 20.06 13.08 24.49
CA ALA A 42 19.12 13.88 25.25
C ALA A 42 17.73 13.87 24.59
N ILE A 43 17.67 13.88 23.26
CA ILE A 43 16.42 13.77 22.50
C ILE A 43 15.75 12.42 22.77
N TYR A 44 16.48 11.30 22.72
CA TYR A 44 15.93 9.99 23.06
C TYR A 44 15.44 9.92 24.52
N LYS A 45 16.13 10.58 25.45
CA LYS A 45 15.66 10.73 26.83
C LYS A 45 14.34 11.51 26.89
N TRP A 46 14.20 12.60 26.12
CA TRP A 46 12.94 13.35 26.04
C TRP A 46 11.82 12.52 25.44
N ILE A 47 12.08 11.75 24.38
CA ILE A 47 11.11 10.82 23.81
C ILE A 47 10.67 9.84 24.91
N ARG A 48 11.60 9.21 25.62
CA ARG A 48 11.27 8.27 26.72
C ARG A 48 10.41 8.89 27.82
N THR A 49 10.65 10.16 28.16
CA THR A 49 9.97 10.82 29.29
C THR A 49 8.67 11.52 28.91
N TYR A 50 8.58 12.07 27.70
CA TYR A 50 7.49 12.94 27.28
C TYR A 50 6.68 12.38 26.10
N SER A 51 7.08 11.25 25.50
CA SER A 51 6.28 10.59 24.47
C SER A 51 4.98 10.10 25.08
N THR A 52 3.89 10.44 24.41
CA THR A 52 2.55 9.98 24.78
C THR A 52 2.35 8.50 24.45
N LYS A 53 3.24 7.93 23.63
CA LYS A 53 3.12 6.60 23.03
C LYS A 53 4.02 5.55 23.69
N LEU A 54 4.77 5.89 24.74
CA LEU A 54 5.77 4.95 25.30
C LEU A 54 5.19 3.75 26.06
N GLY A 55 3.90 3.79 26.43
CA GLY A 55 3.15 2.62 26.89
C GLY A 55 2.72 1.66 25.76
N ILE A 56 3.08 1.97 24.51
CA ILE A 56 2.65 1.27 23.28
C ILE A 56 3.88 0.65 22.57
N SER A 57 4.96 0.34 23.30
CA SER A 57 6.14 -0.28 22.68
C SER A 57 5.86 -1.71 22.20
N GLU A 58 4.90 -2.41 22.80
CA GLU A 58 4.53 -3.79 22.42
C GLU A 58 3.51 -3.82 21.27
N LYS A 59 2.58 -2.86 21.21
CA LYS A 59 1.52 -2.85 20.18
C LYS A 59 2.02 -2.40 18.79
N ILE A 60 3.00 -1.50 18.73
CA ILE A 60 3.55 -0.99 17.45
C ILE A 60 4.36 -2.05 16.70
N VAL A 61 4.98 -3.01 17.41
CA VAL A 61 5.72 -4.11 16.76
C VAL A 61 4.74 -5.14 16.18
N VAL A 62 3.71 -5.51 16.93
CA VAL A 62 2.66 -6.44 16.45
C VAL A 62 1.85 -5.83 15.30
N GLU A 63 1.47 -4.55 15.35
CA GLU A 63 0.78 -3.89 14.23
C GLU A 63 1.66 -3.81 12.97
N LYS A 64 2.95 -3.51 13.09
CA LYS A 64 3.87 -3.47 11.92
C LYS A 64 4.13 -4.86 11.32
N GLU A 65 4.27 -5.90 12.13
CA GLU A 65 4.40 -7.27 11.63
C GLU A 65 3.09 -7.74 10.97
N SER A 66 1.93 -7.39 11.55
CA SER A 66 0.60 -7.63 10.98
C SER A 66 0.38 -6.89 9.66
N GLU A 67 0.83 -5.63 9.55
CA GLU A 67 0.76 -4.87 8.31
C GLU A 67 1.67 -5.45 7.22
N GLY A 68 2.89 -5.87 7.56
CA GLY A 68 3.81 -6.51 6.62
C GLY A 68 3.27 -7.82 6.06
N THR A 69 2.72 -8.67 6.93
CA THR A 69 2.10 -9.95 6.53
C THR A 69 0.85 -9.73 5.68
N ARG A 70 -0.01 -8.77 6.04
CA ARG A 70 -1.17 -8.39 5.23
C ARG A 70 -0.78 -7.83 3.87
N THR A 71 0.24 -6.99 3.82
CA THR A 71 0.77 -6.43 2.56
C THR A 71 1.29 -7.55 1.66
N LEU A 72 2.07 -8.48 2.20
CA LEU A 72 2.57 -9.62 1.44
C LEU A 72 1.44 -10.53 0.93
N ALA A 73 0.41 -10.78 1.75
CA ALA A 73 -0.76 -11.55 1.35
C ALA A 73 -1.54 -10.86 0.22
N LEU A 74 -1.74 -9.54 0.32
CA LEU A 74 -2.39 -8.75 -0.73
C LEU A 74 -1.58 -8.76 -2.02
N MET A 75 -0.25 -8.60 -1.96
CA MET A 75 0.61 -8.68 -3.15
C MET A 75 0.51 -10.05 -3.84
N LYS A 76 0.46 -11.15 -3.06
CA LYS A 76 0.25 -12.50 -3.62
C LYS A 76 -1.11 -12.63 -4.31
N GLN A 77 -2.17 -12.08 -3.71
CA GLN A 77 -3.50 -12.07 -4.32
C GLN A 77 -3.53 -11.27 -5.62
N VAL A 78 -2.89 -10.08 -5.65
CA VAL A 78 -2.77 -9.27 -6.85
C VAL A 78 -2.06 -10.05 -7.96
N ALA A 79 -0.91 -10.66 -7.66
CA ALA A 79 -0.15 -11.44 -8.64
C ALA A 79 -0.97 -12.61 -9.22
N GLU A 80 -1.74 -13.31 -8.39
CA GLU A 80 -2.60 -14.40 -8.85
C GLU A 80 -3.77 -13.89 -9.71
N LEU A 81 -4.38 -12.78 -9.33
CA LEU A 81 -5.44 -12.15 -10.11
C LEU A 81 -4.92 -11.66 -11.47
N GLU A 82 -3.76 -11.01 -11.50
CA GLU A 82 -3.09 -10.57 -12.75
C GLU A 82 -2.81 -11.77 -13.66
N ARG A 83 -2.34 -12.90 -13.10
CA ARG A 83 -2.13 -14.15 -13.85
C ARG A 83 -3.43 -14.65 -14.48
N ILE A 84 -4.51 -14.73 -13.70
CA ILE A 84 -5.83 -15.20 -14.19
C ILE A 84 -6.36 -14.27 -15.28
N VAL A 85 -6.24 -12.94 -15.08
CA VAL A 85 -6.65 -11.94 -16.07
C VAL A 85 -5.86 -12.11 -17.36
N GLY A 86 -4.53 -12.28 -17.28
CA GLY A 86 -3.69 -12.52 -18.45
C GLY A 86 -4.10 -13.80 -19.21
N GLN A 87 -4.39 -14.89 -18.51
CA GLN A 87 -4.87 -16.14 -19.13
C GLN A 87 -6.20 -15.94 -19.85
N LYS A 88 -7.13 -15.21 -19.25
CA LYS A 88 -8.42 -14.87 -19.88
C LYS A 88 -8.24 -13.95 -21.09
N GLN A 89 -7.32 -12.97 -21.01
CA GLN A 89 -7.05 -12.06 -22.11
C GLN A 89 -6.53 -12.82 -23.34
N MET A 90 -5.59 -13.76 -23.16
CA MET A 90 -5.10 -14.60 -24.25
C MET A 90 -6.22 -15.41 -24.92
N GLN A 91 -7.16 -15.95 -24.15
CA GLN A 91 -8.32 -16.68 -24.71
C GLN A 91 -9.22 -15.74 -25.52
N VAL A 92 -9.50 -14.55 -25.00
CA VAL A 92 -10.30 -13.53 -25.69
C VAL A 92 -9.62 -13.12 -27.00
N ASP A 93 -8.32 -12.89 -26.98
CA ASP A 93 -7.56 -12.49 -28.18
C ASP A 93 -7.53 -13.61 -29.22
N TYR A 94 -7.39 -14.87 -28.79
CA TYR A 94 -7.51 -16.03 -29.66
C TYR A 94 -8.90 -16.09 -30.34
N PHE A 95 -9.98 -15.97 -29.58
CA PHE A 95 -11.33 -16.00 -30.15
C PHE A 95 -11.61 -14.82 -31.08
N LYS A 96 -11.14 -13.62 -30.74
CA LYS A 96 -11.22 -12.46 -31.63
C LYS A 96 -10.50 -12.73 -32.94
N LYS A 97 -9.29 -13.26 -32.89
CA LYS A 97 -8.54 -13.53 -34.12
C LYS A 97 -9.17 -14.63 -34.96
N LEU A 98 -9.77 -15.63 -34.31
CA LEU A 98 -10.53 -16.67 -35.00
C LEU A 98 -11.75 -16.08 -35.72
N ILE A 99 -12.48 -15.16 -35.08
CA ILE A 99 -13.62 -14.46 -35.70
C ILE A 99 -13.15 -13.64 -36.91
N GLU A 100 -12.06 -12.87 -36.77
CA GLU A 100 -11.50 -12.09 -37.88
C GLU A 100 -11.16 -12.96 -39.09
N LEU A 101 -10.46 -14.08 -38.87
CA LEU A 101 -10.10 -15.02 -39.96
C LEU A 101 -11.34 -15.64 -40.60
N ILE A 102 -12.35 -15.98 -39.80
CA ILE A 102 -13.61 -16.52 -40.29
C ILE A 102 -14.38 -15.47 -41.11
N GLU A 103 -14.38 -14.21 -40.70
CA GLU A 103 -14.98 -13.09 -41.44
C GLU A 103 -14.25 -12.85 -42.76
N GLU A 104 -12.92 -12.95 -42.78
CA GLU A 104 -12.07 -12.87 -43.98
C GLU A 104 -12.35 -14.02 -44.97
N ASP A 105 -12.52 -15.26 -44.48
CA ASP A 105 -12.72 -16.46 -45.31
C ASP A 105 -14.17 -16.68 -45.80
N MET A 106 -15.20 -16.21 -45.07
CA MET A 106 -16.60 -16.55 -45.35
C MET A 106 -17.56 -15.39 -45.66
N GLY A 107 -17.10 -14.13 -45.60
CA GLY A 107 -17.95 -12.96 -45.87
C GLY A 107 -19.07 -12.73 -44.84
N GLU A 108 -19.80 -11.60 -44.99
CA GLU A 108 -20.73 -10.99 -44.00
C GLU A 108 -21.86 -11.90 -43.43
N ASP A 109 -22.09 -13.08 -43.99
CA ASP A 109 -23.24 -13.94 -43.66
C ASP A 109 -23.13 -14.63 -42.28
N MET A 110 -21.92 -14.80 -41.73
CA MET A 110 -21.76 -15.52 -40.46
C MET A 110 -22.08 -14.67 -39.22
N LYS A 111 -21.83 -13.36 -39.27
CA LYS A 111 -22.08 -12.43 -38.16
C LYS A 111 -23.55 -12.43 -37.74
N LYS A 112 -24.46 -12.45 -38.72
CA LYS A 112 -25.93 -12.56 -38.48
C LYS A 112 -26.32 -13.91 -37.87
N LYS A 113 -25.69 -15.02 -38.29
CA LYS A 113 -25.93 -16.36 -37.71
C LYS A 113 -25.38 -16.48 -36.29
N PHE A 114 -24.20 -15.94 -36.02
CA PHE A 114 -23.61 -15.97 -34.68
C PHE A 114 -24.38 -15.09 -33.70
N GLU A 115 -24.81 -13.89 -34.11
CA GLU A 115 -25.68 -13.03 -33.29
C GLU A 115 -27.00 -13.74 -32.93
N SER A 116 -27.62 -14.45 -33.88
CA SER A 116 -28.86 -15.20 -33.61
C SER A 116 -28.63 -16.39 -32.66
N VAL A 117 -27.50 -17.09 -32.78
CA VAL A 117 -27.15 -18.24 -31.94
C VAL A 117 -26.72 -17.79 -30.52
N LEU A 118 -25.96 -16.70 -30.41
CA LEU A 118 -25.54 -16.13 -29.12
C LEU A 118 -26.73 -15.57 -28.33
N LEU A 119 -27.67 -14.89 -28.99
CA LEU A 119 -28.93 -14.45 -28.37
C LEU A 119 -29.73 -15.64 -27.83
N HIS A 120 -29.72 -16.78 -28.53
CA HIS A 120 -30.39 -17.99 -28.09
C HIS A 120 -29.66 -18.69 -26.93
N GLY A 121 -28.32 -18.69 -26.92
CA GLY A 121 -27.51 -19.27 -25.85
C GLY A 121 -27.62 -18.49 -24.53
N LEU A 122 -27.68 -17.16 -24.58
CA LEU A 122 -27.85 -16.30 -23.41
C LEU A 122 -29.21 -16.50 -22.71
N SER A 123 -30.26 -16.91 -23.44
CA SER A 123 -31.56 -17.20 -22.84
C SER A 123 -31.59 -18.50 -22.01
N GLN A 124 -30.60 -19.38 -22.20
CA GLN A 124 -30.48 -20.66 -21.50
C GLN A 124 -29.57 -20.59 -20.25
N ILE A 125 -28.88 -19.47 -20.04
CA ILE A 125 -28.06 -19.25 -18.84
C ILE A 125 -29.00 -18.92 -17.68
N LYS A 126 -29.40 -19.94 -16.92
CA LYS A 126 -30.18 -19.73 -15.69
C LYS A 126 -29.30 -18.97 -14.70
N PRO A 127 -29.75 -17.82 -14.14
CA PRO A 127 -28.94 -17.07 -13.20
C PRO A 127 -28.58 -17.95 -12.00
N PRO A 128 -27.37 -17.84 -11.45
CA PRO A 128 -26.97 -18.61 -10.28
C PRO A 128 -27.94 -18.28 -9.14
N LYS A 129 -28.53 -19.32 -8.55
CA LYS A 129 -29.42 -19.18 -7.39
C LYS A 129 -28.60 -18.60 -6.23
N VAL A 130 -28.98 -17.40 -5.79
CA VAL A 130 -28.53 -16.77 -4.54
C VAL A 130 -29.08 -17.56 -3.36
#